data_AF-A0A257WAU6-F1
#
_entry.id   AF-A0A257WAU6-F1
#
_cell.length_a   1.000
_cell.length_b   1.000
_cell.length_c   1.000
_cell.angle_alpha   90.00
_cell.angle_beta   90.00
_cell.angle_gamma   90.00
#
_symmetry.space_group_name_H-M   'P 1'
#
loop_
_entity.id
_entity.type
_entity.pdbx_description
1 polymer ?
#
loop_
_entity_poly.entity_id
_entity_poly.type
_entity_poly.pdbx_seq_one_letter_code
_entity_poly.pdbx_strand_id
1 'polypeptide(L)'
;MDDEDLTSTRVFYGGINVYLDQHVPGWRYLPRWLTHVFDAPRLINWATSFGVSNDAAELGAMTVSMLRGPKGPQAREGEELVRFLARDLKPDVVVFSNVLLAAEAQQLKTKFDGLVLCSLQGDDIFLEGLAEPWKSQAFEFLRPITAAIDGFLLHSQFYGEFMGQYLGI
;
A
#
# COMPACT_ATOMS: atom_id res chain seq x y z
N MET A 1 -16.07 -19.58 39.38
CA MET A 1 -14.61 -19.70 39.37
C MET A 1 -14.17 -20.17 37.99
N ASP A 2 -14.61 -19.41 37.00
CA ASP A 2 -13.79 -18.48 36.22
C ASP A 2 -12.66 -19.13 35.44
N ASP A 3 -13.03 -19.51 34.22
CA ASP A 3 -12.16 -19.58 33.06
C ASP A 3 -11.40 -18.27 32.89
N GLU A 4 -10.08 -18.27 33.08
CA GLU A 4 -9.20 -17.17 32.69
C GLU A 4 -8.43 -17.52 31.42
N ASP A 5 -8.79 -16.74 30.41
CA ASP A 5 -8.33 -16.67 29.03
C ASP A 5 -6.83 -16.33 28.95
N LEU A 6 -6.02 -17.26 28.45
CA LEU A 6 -4.62 -17.02 28.09
C LEU A 6 -4.39 -17.35 26.61
N THR A 7 -5.15 -16.68 25.74
CA THR A 7 -4.91 -16.64 24.30
C THR A 7 -3.68 -15.79 23.98
N SER A 8 -2.53 -16.44 24.08
CA SER A 8 -1.32 -16.34 23.23
C SER A 8 -1.31 -15.27 22.11
N THR A 9 -1.22 -13.98 22.47
CA THR A 9 -0.96 -12.88 21.50
C THR A 9 0.53 -12.61 21.29
N ARG A 10 1.36 -13.67 21.28
CA ARG A 10 2.78 -13.57 20.93
C ARG A 10 3.11 -14.71 20.00
N VAL A 11 3.45 -14.37 18.76
CA VAL A 11 4.09 -15.17 17.69
C VAL A 11 3.26 -15.03 16.41
N PHE A 12 3.40 -13.89 15.72
CA PHE A 12 3.12 -13.80 14.28
C PHE A 12 4.07 -12.84 13.54
N TYR A 13 4.75 -11.94 14.25
CA TYR A 13 5.77 -11.05 13.66
C TYR A 13 7.08 -11.76 13.24
N GLY A 14 7.38 -12.95 13.80
CA GLY A 14 8.60 -13.68 13.47
C GLY A 14 8.50 -14.56 12.22
N GLY A 15 7.32 -15.13 11.92
CA GLY A 15 7.18 -16.14 10.87
C GLY A 15 7.26 -15.58 9.45
N ILE A 16 6.58 -14.46 9.19
CA ILE A 16 6.56 -13.81 7.87
C ILE A 16 7.93 -13.19 7.56
N ASN A 17 8.53 -12.50 8.53
CA ASN A 17 9.83 -11.86 8.36
C ASN A 17 10.95 -12.90 8.13
N VAL A 18 10.93 -14.03 8.85
CA VAL A 18 11.88 -15.14 8.66
C VAL A 18 11.62 -15.89 7.35
N TYR A 19 10.36 -16.10 6.98
CA TYR A 19 10.02 -16.74 5.70
C TYR A 19 10.50 -15.90 4.51
N LEU A 20 10.31 -14.58 4.57
CA LEU A 20 10.74 -13.65 3.53
C LEU A 20 12.26 -13.45 3.53
N ASP A 21 12.93 -13.43 4.68
CA ASP A 21 14.40 -13.47 4.77
C ASP A 21 15.00 -14.75 4.14
N GLN A 22 14.27 -15.86 4.16
CA GLN A 22 14.71 -17.14 3.60
C GLN A 22 14.38 -17.31 2.10
N HIS A 23 13.28 -16.73 1.63
CA HIS A 23 12.75 -16.98 0.28
C HIS A 23 12.86 -15.79 -0.68
N VAL A 24 13.06 -14.57 -0.17
CA VAL A 24 13.20 -13.35 -1.00
C VAL A 24 14.63 -12.83 -0.89
N PRO A 25 15.47 -13.02 -1.93
CA PRO A 25 16.80 -12.45 -1.97
C PRO A 25 16.75 -10.94 -1.78
N GLY A 26 17.37 -10.45 -0.70
CA GLY A 26 17.47 -9.01 -0.43
C GLY A 26 16.37 -8.42 0.45
N TRP A 27 15.57 -9.23 1.15
CA TRP A 27 14.60 -8.78 2.14
C TRP A 27 15.17 -7.77 3.16
N ARG A 28 16.40 -8.01 3.65
CA ARG A 28 17.12 -7.09 4.55
C ARG A 28 17.38 -5.67 3.99
N TYR A 29 17.23 -5.47 2.68
CA TYR A 29 17.45 -4.20 1.99
C TYR A 29 16.15 -3.48 1.65
N LEU A 30 14.98 -4.06 1.97
CA LEU A 30 13.72 -3.35 1.85
C LEU A 30 13.68 -2.16 2.83
N PRO A 31 13.10 -1.02 2.44
CA PRO A 31 12.93 0.11 3.33
C PRO A 31 12.04 -0.26 4.54
N ARG A 32 12.39 0.27 5.71
CA ARG A 32 11.74 -0.06 7.00
C ARG A 32 10.23 0.23 7.05
N TRP A 33 9.73 1.11 6.21
CA TRP A 33 8.29 1.38 6.12
C TRP A 33 7.56 0.24 5.39
N LEU A 34 8.17 -0.41 4.39
CA LEU A 34 7.53 -1.52 3.67
C LEU A 34 7.33 -2.71 4.60
N THR A 35 8.32 -3.00 5.47
CA THR A 35 8.19 -4.02 6.52
C THR A 35 7.13 -3.68 7.56
N HIS A 36 6.82 -2.40 7.76
CA HIS A 36 5.76 -1.94 8.69
C HIS A 36 4.37 -1.86 8.04
N VAL A 37 4.26 -1.66 6.73
CA VAL A 37 2.97 -1.65 6.01
C VAL A 37 2.34 -3.05 5.98
N PHE A 38 3.15 -4.12 6.04
CA PHE A 38 2.65 -5.49 6.21
C PHE A 38 2.04 -5.75 7.61
N ASP A 39 2.12 -4.80 8.55
CA ASP A 39 1.37 -4.81 9.82
C ASP A 39 -0.08 -4.33 9.65
N ALA A 40 -0.69 -4.65 8.51
CA ALA A 40 -2.07 -4.33 8.17
C ALA A 40 -3.18 -5.16 8.88
N PRO A 41 -2.98 -5.92 9.98
CA PRO A 41 -4.11 -6.26 10.85
C PRO A 41 -4.85 -5.02 11.39
N ARG A 42 -4.20 -3.84 11.37
CA ARG A 42 -4.83 -2.57 11.76
C ARG A 42 -5.92 -2.12 10.79
N LEU A 43 -5.86 -2.47 9.51
CA LEU A 43 -6.87 -2.05 8.52
C LEU A 43 -8.22 -2.77 8.75
N ILE A 44 -8.15 -4.06 9.10
CA ILE A 44 -9.30 -4.91 9.41
C ILE A 44 -9.91 -4.53 10.77
N ASN A 45 -9.07 -4.30 11.79
CA ASN A 45 -9.55 -3.86 13.11
C ASN A 45 -10.09 -2.41 13.11
N TRP A 46 -9.71 -1.60 12.12
CA TRP A 46 -10.13 -0.20 12.03
C TRP A 46 -11.49 -0.02 11.35
N ALA A 47 -11.84 -0.86 10.36
CA ALA A 47 -13.19 -0.94 9.80
C ALA A 47 -14.26 -1.17 10.88
N THR A 48 -13.90 -1.80 12.00
CA THR A 48 -14.74 -2.02 13.18
C THR A 48 -14.70 -0.89 14.22
N SER A 49 -13.77 0.08 14.13
CA SER A 49 -13.55 1.13 15.15
C SER A 49 -14.06 2.53 14.76
N PHE A 50 -14.81 2.65 13.66
CA PHE A 50 -15.42 3.89 13.18
C PHE A 50 -16.28 4.57 14.28
N GLY A 51 -15.65 5.46 15.06
CA GLY A 51 -16.32 6.14 16.17
C GLY A 51 -15.58 7.34 16.76
N VAL A 52 -14.26 7.48 16.57
CA VAL A 52 -13.49 8.61 17.13
C VAL A 52 -12.96 9.50 16.00
N SER A 53 -13.47 10.73 15.93
CA SER A 53 -13.15 11.71 14.87
C SER A 53 -11.66 12.04 14.70
N ASN A 54 -10.84 11.85 15.73
CA ASN A 54 -9.40 12.14 15.69
C ASN A 54 -8.63 11.11 14.84
N ASP A 55 -9.04 9.84 14.91
CA ASP A 55 -8.38 8.74 14.20
C ASP A 55 -8.60 8.84 12.68
N ALA A 56 -9.79 9.29 12.25
CA ALA A 56 -10.11 9.48 10.83
C ALA A 56 -9.30 10.63 10.19
N ALA A 57 -9.08 11.72 10.93
CA ALA A 57 -8.29 12.85 10.44
C ALA A 57 -6.79 12.51 10.34
N GLU A 58 -6.25 11.81 11.33
CA GLU A 58 -4.86 11.33 11.32
C GLU A 58 -4.62 10.32 10.19
N LEU A 59 -5.55 9.38 9.99
CA LEU A 59 -5.48 8.40 8.91
C LEU A 59 -5.52 9.08 7.54
N GLY A 60 -6.41 10.05 7.34
CA GLY A 60 -6.50 10.77 6.07
C GLY A 60 -5.23 11.58 5.78
N ALA A 61 -4.67 12.25 6.80
CA ALA A 61 -3.41 12.95 6.67
C ALA A 61 -2.25 12.01 6.33
N MET A 62 -2.19 10.83 6.97
CA MET A 62 -1.19 9.79 6.67
C MET A 62 -1.33 9.26 5.25
N THR A 63 -2.56 8.98 4.81
CA THR A 63 -2.85 8.49 3.44
C THR A 63 -2.37 9.48 2.40
N VAL A 64 -2.72 10.76 2.57
CA VAL A 64 -2.24 11.83 1.68
C VAL A 64 -0.71 11.95 1.74
N SER A 65 -0.10 11.82 2.92
CA SER A 65 1.36 11.81 3.05
C SER A 65 2.01 10.70 2.25
N MET A 66 1.47 9.48 2.28
CA MET A 66 1.98 8.34 1.52
C MET A 66 1.81 8.56 0.01
N LEU A 67 0.64 9.03 -0.42
CA LEU A 67 0.33 9.28 -1.83
C LEU A 67 1.15 10.42 -2.46
N ARG A 68 1.74 11.31 -1.65
CA ARG A 68 2.73 12.29 -2.14
C ARG A 68 4.01 11.63 -2.67
N GLY A 69 4.29 10.38 -2.28
CA GLY A 69 5.38 9.55 -2.77
C GLY A 69 6.72 10.30 -2.82
N PRO A 70 7.31 10.53 -4.01
CA PRO A 70 8.59 11.24 -4.16
C PRO A 70 8.65 12.69 -3.65
N LYS A 71 7.50 13.31 -3.38
CA LYS A 71 7.39 14.66 -2.80
C LYS A 71 6.99 14.64 -1.32
N GLY A 72 6.80 13.45 -0.76
CA GLY A 72 6.39 13.23 0.62
C GLY A 72 7.56 13.07 1.58
N PRO A 73 7.28 12.97 2.88
CA PRO A 73 8.30 12.73 3.90
C PRO A 73 8.97 11.34 3.77
N GLN A 74 8.36 10.40 3.03
CA GLN A 74 8.90 9.06 2.74
C GLN A 74 9.71 9.00 1.43
N ALA A 75 9.98 10.13 0.76
CA ALA A 75 10.59 10.15 -0.56
C ALA A 75 11.95 9.45 -0.64
N ARG A 76 12.76 9.52 0.44
CA ARG A 76 14.07 8.85 0.49
C ARG A 76 13.90 7.34 0.46
N GLU A 77 13.01 6.82 1.28
CA GLU A 77 12.73 5.40 1.37
C GLU A 77 12.03 4.88 0.09
N GLY A 78 11.19 5.68 -0.54
CA GLY A 78 10.63 5.40 -1.87
C GLY A 78 11.72 5.29 -2.94
N GLU A 79 12.68 6.21 -2.93
CA GLU A 79 13.82 6.15 -3.85
C GLU A 79 14.71 4.92 -3.63
N GLU A 80 14.90 4.50 -2.37
CA GLU A 80 15.60 3.26 -2.03
C GLU A 80 14.87 2.04 -2.58
N LEU A 81 13.54 1.97 -2.44
CA LEU A 81 12.73 0.89 -3.03
C LEU A 81 12.89 0.86 -4.55
N VAL A 82 12.73 2.00 -5.22
CA VAL A 82 12.84 2.10 -6.68
C VAL A 82 14.25 1.68 -7.13
N ARG A 83 15.29 2.11 -6.42
CA ARG A 83 16.67 1.72 -6.71
C ARG A 83 16.87 0.22 -6.58
N PHE A 84 16.38 -0.37 -5.49
CA PHE A 84 16.48 -1.80 -5.24
C PHE A 84 15.77 -2.60 -6.34
N LEU A 85 14.53 -2.24 -6.68
CA LEU A 85 13.76 -2.90 -7.73
C LEU A 85 14.46 -2.79 -9.09
N ALA A 86 14.90 -1.59 -9.47
CA ALA A 86 15.48 -1.33 -10.78
C ALA A 86 16.91 -1.87 -10.96
N ARG A 87 17.73 -1.89 -9.90
CA ARG A 87 19.17 -2.19 -10.02
C ARG A 87 19.61 -3.49 -9.37
N ASP A 88 19.02 -3.85 -8.24
CA ASP A 88 19.49 -4.98 -7.44
C ASP A 88 18.65 -6.24 -7.73
N LEU A 89 17.31 -6.12 -7.61
CA LEU A 89 16.39 -7.23 -7.85
C LEU A 89 16.18 -7.50 -9.34
N LYS A 90 15.97 -6.46 -10.15
CA LYS A 90 15.71 -6.53 -11.60
C LYS A 90 14.62 -7.56 -11.99
N PRO A 91 13.41 -7.46 -11.44
CA PRO A 91 12.33 -8.34 -11.83
C PRO A 91 11.87 -8.05 -13.27
N ASP A 92 11.20 -9.00 -13.93
CA ASP A 92 10.55 -8.73 -15.22
C ASP A 92 9.25 -7.90 -15.04
N VAL A 93 8.60 -8.06 -13.89
CA VAL A 93 7.32 -7.42 -13.54
C VAL A 93 7.33 -7.01 -12.07
N VAL A 94 6.86 -5.80 -11.79
CA VAL A 94 6.56 -5.32 -10.44
C VAL A 94 5.06 -5.27 -10.27
N VAL A 95 4.53 -5.89 -9.21
CA VAL A 95 3.11 -5.86 -8.87
C VAL A 95 2.94 -5.23 -7.49
N PHE A 96 2.37 -4.03 -7.43
CA PHE A 96 1.96 -3.44 -6.16
C PHE A 96 0.68 -4.12 -5.66
N SER A 97 0.60 -4.42 -4.36
CA SER A 97 -0.55 -5.12 -3.78
C SER A 97 -1.76 -4.22 -3.50
N ASN A 98 -1.58 -2.89 -3.51
CA ASN A 98 -2.64 -1.89 -3.39
C ASN A 98 -2.20 -0.56 -3.99
N VAL A 99 -3.15 0.35 -4.18
CA VAL A 99 -2.92 1.62 -4.88
C VAL A 99 -2.09 2.63 -4.07
N LEU A 100 -2.07 2.54 -2.73
CA LEU A 100 -1.28 3.44 -1.88
C LEU A 100 0.23 3.18 -2.06
N LEU A 101 0.62 1.92 -2.20
CA LEU A 101 2.01 1.53 -2.47
C LEU A 101 2.46 1.95 -3.87
N ALA A 102 1.52 2.09 -4.81
CA ALA A 102 1.81 2.50 -6.17
C ALA A 102 2.19 3.99 -6.29
N ALA A 103 2.21 4.77 -5.20
CA ALA A 103 2.73 6.14 -5.20
C ALA A 103 4.14 6.27 -5.81
N GLU A 104 4.95 5.21 -5.72
CA GLU A 104 6.30 5.17 -6.29
C GLU A 104 6.32 4.75 -7.77
N ALA A 105 5.19 4.37 -8.38
CA ALA A 105 5.11 3.89 -9.76
C ALA A 105 5.68 4.92 -10.75
N GLN A 106 5.39 6.21 -10.57
CA GLN A 106 5.91 7.26 -11.44
C GLN A 106 7.44 7.30 -11.43
N GLN A 107 8.05 7.23 -10.24
CA GLN A 107 9.50 7.25 -10.12
C GLN A 107 10.11 5.93 -10.62
N LEU A 108 9.45 4.80 -10.34
CA LEU A 108 9.86 3.48 -10.82
C LEU A 108 9.95 3.44 -12.35
N LYS A 109 8.93 3.94 -13.07
CA LYS A 109 8.91 3.98 -14.54
C LYS A 109 10.05 4.80 -15.16
N THR A 110 10.72 5.68 -14.40
CA THR A 110 11.91 6.40 -14.90
C THR A 110 13.20 5.59 -14.86
N LYS A 111 13.22 4.49 -14.11
CA LYS A 111 14.43 3.67 -13.86
C LYS A 111 14.23 2.18 -14.18
N PHE A 112 13.00 1.76 -14.45
CA PHE A 112 12.60 0.38 -14.65
C PHE A 112 11.85 0.21 -15.98
N ASP A 113 12.33 -0.69 -16.82
CA ASP A 113 11.79 -0.93 -18.18
C ASP A 113 10.72 -2.03 -18.23
N GLY A 114 10.52 -2.78 -17.14
CA GLY A 114 9.52 -3.84 -17.07
C GLY A 114 8.09 -3.34 -16.83
N LEU A 115 7.16 -4.28 -16.70
CA LEU A 115 5.75 -3.97 -16.42
C LEU A 115 5.55 -3.61 -14.95
N VAL A 116 4.82 -2.53 -14.70
CA VAL A 116 4.38 -2.10 -13.38
C VAL A 116 2.87 -2.29 -13.31
N LEU A 117 2.43 -3.28 -12.54
CA LEU A 117 1.03 -3.61 -12.32
C LEU A 117 0.62 -3.25 -10.89
N CYS A 118 -0.69 -3.14 -10.67
CA CYS A 118 -1.25 -2.96 -9.33
C CYS A 118 -2.47 -3.87 -9.14
N SER A 119 -2.52 -4.58 -8.03
CA SER A 119 -3.74 -5.27 -7.58
C SER A 119 -4.68 -4.25 -6.93
N LEU A 120 -5.97 -4.33 -7.24
CA LEU A 120 -7.01 -3.60 -6.51
C LEU A 120 -7.84 -4.61 -5.70
N GLN A 121 -7.88 -4.40 -4.39
CA GLN A 121 -8.44 -5.31 -3.40
C GLN A 121 -9.15 -4.52 -2.29
N GLY A 122 -10.31 -3.96 -2.61
CA GLY A 122 -11.12 -3.22 -1.62
C GLY A 122 -10.57 -1.81 -1.31
N ASP A 123 -9.70 -1.27 -2.18
CA ASP A 123 -9.14 0.07 -2.06
C ASP A 123 -10.25 1.15 -2.03
N ASP A 124 -11.38 0.89 -2.68
CA ASP A 124 -12.59 1.72 -2.64
C ASP A 124 -13.14 1.90 -1.23
N ILE A 125 -13.33 0.81 -0.48
CA ILE A 125 -13.89 0.88 0.88
C ILE A 125 -13.00 1.76 1.77
N PHE A 126 -11.67 1.61 1.63
CA PHE A 126 -10.71 2.43 2.34
C PHE A 126 -10.80 3.91 1.94
N LEU A 127 -10.78 4.20 0.63
CA LEU A 127 -10.86 5.57 0.10
C LEU A 127 -12.20 6.24 0.41
N GLU A 128 -13.30 5.47 0.45
CA GLU A 128 -14.61 5.96 0.86
C GLU A 128 -14.67 6.35 2.33
N GLY A 129 -13.93 5.64 3.18
CA GLY A 129 -13.83 5.91 4.61
C GLY A 129 -13.04 7.18 4.97
N LEU A 130 -12.36 7.82 4.02
CA LEU A 130 -11.63 9.06 4.25
C LEU A 130 -12.60 10.24 4.41
N ALA A 131 -12.42 11.01 5.48
CA ALA A 131 -13.12 12.28 5.66
C ALA A 131 -12.54 13.36 4.72
N GLU A 132 -13.36 14.34 4.38
CA GLU A 132 -12.87 15.55 3.70
C GLU A 132 -11.97 16.38 4.65
N PRO A 133 -10.93 17.06 4.13
CA PRO A 133 -10.57 17.21 2.71
C PRO A 133 -9.63 16.11 2.18
N TRP A 134 -9.33 15.08 2.98
CA TRP A 134 -8.30 14.09 2.67
C TRP A 134 -8.71 13.14 1.56
N LYS A 135 -10.00 12.81 1.47
CA LYS A 135 -10.55 12.05 0.37
C LYS A 135 -10.27 12.73 -0.97
N SER A 136 -10.70 13.98 -1.12
CA SER A 136 -10.47 14.76 -2.35
C SER A 136 -8.98 14.85 -2.71
N GLN A 137 -8.11 15.13 -1.73
CA GLN A 137 -6.66 15.17 -1.95
C GLN A 137 -6.08 13.81 -2.36
N ALA A 138 -6.54 12.71 -1.77
CA ALA A 138 -6.09 11.38 -2.15
C ALA A 138 -6.38 11.10 -3.63
N PHE A 139 -7.58 11.44 -4.12
CA PHE A 139 -7.90 11.32 -5.55
C PHE A 139 -7.04 12.17 -6.46
N GLU A 140 -6.67 13.39 -6.04
CA GLU A 140 -5.75 14.24 -6.81
C GLU A 140 -4.38 13.58 -6.99
N PHE A 141 -3.86 12.92 -5.94
CA PHE A 141 -2.60 12.18 -6.02
C PHE A 141 -2.72 10.85 -6.76
N LEU A 142 -3.87 10.17 -6.68
CA LEU A 142 -4.08 8.88 -7.33
C LEU A 142 -4.10 8.97 -8.85
N ARG A 143 -4.67 10.04 -9.44
CA ARG A 143 -4.74 10.21 -10.91
C ARG A 143 -3.38 10.05 -11.63
N PRO A 144 -2.32 10.78 -11.24
CA PRO A 144 -1.02 10.62 -11.88
C PRO A 144 -0.35 9.27 -11.57
N ILE A 145 -0.70 8.63 -10.45
CA ILE A 145 -0.22 7.29 -10.08
C ILE A 145 -0.86 6.23 -10.99
N THR A 146 -2.19 6.24 -11.12
CA THR A 146 -2.92 5.28 -11.95
C THR A 146 -2.55 5.38 -13.41
N ALA A 147 -2.27 6.59 -13.91
CA ALA A 147 -1.76 6.80 -15.27
C ALA A 147 -0.34 6.23 -15.51
N ALA A 148 0.45 5.99 -14.45
CA ALA A 148 1.79 5.40 -14.56
C ALA A 148 1.82 3.87 -14.42
N ILE A 149 0.69 3.27 -14.01
CA ILE A 149 0.52 1.82 -13.91
C ILE A 149 0.16 1.26 -15.29
N ASP A 150 0.84 0.19 -15.72
CA ASP A 150 0.62 -0.45 -17.02
C ASP A 150 -0.67 -1.31 -17.06
N GLY A 151 -1.15 -1.75 -15.89
CA GLY A 151 -2.41 -2.50 -15.79
C GLY A 151 -2.80 -2.84 -14.36
N PHE A 152 -4.10 -3.14 -14.18
CA PHE A 152 -4.67 -3.50 -12.89
C PHE A 152 -5.09 -4.97 -12.84
N LEU A 153 -4.77 -5.63 -11.73
CA LEU A 153 -5.21 -7.00 -11.43
C LEU A 153 -6.44 -6.93 -10.52
N LEU A 154 -7.50 -7.61 -10.94
CA LEU A 154 -8.84 -7.51 -10.36
C LEU A 154 -9.42 -8.90 -10.12
N HIS A 155 -10.30 -9.01 -9.12
CA HIS A 155 -10.91 -10.28 -8.72
C HIS A 155 -12.25 -10.55 -9.42
N SER A 156 -12.83 -9.52 -10.07
CA SER A 156 -14.01 -9.66 -10.91
C SER A 156 -14.08 -8.53 -11.94
N GLN A 157 -14.75 -8.78 -13.07
CA GLN A 157 -15.00 -7.76 -14.07
C GLN A 157 -15.87 -6.62 -13.52
N PHE A 158 -16.89 -6.95 -12.73
CA PHE A 158 -17.76 -5.97 -12.08
C PHE A 158 -16.95 -4.97 -11.24
N TYR A 159 -16.03 -5.47 -10.41
CA TYR A 159 -15.18 -4.61 -9.59
C TYR A 159 -14.23 -3.76 -10.45
N GLY A 160 -13.74 -4.30 -11.56
CA GLY A 160 -12.94 -3.55 -12.52
C GLY A 160 -13.66 -2.37 -13.14
N GLU A 161 -14.89 -2.58 -13.60
CA GLU A 161 -15.72 -1.53 -14.19
C GLU A 161 -16.04 -0.43 -13.17
N PHE A 162 -16.37 -0.81 -11.93
CA PHE A 162 -16.57 0.12 -10.83
C PHE A 162 -15.31 0.93 -10.53
N MET A 163 -14.16 0.26 -10.34
CA MET A 163 -12.90 0.94 -10.02
C MET A 163 -12.40 1.83 -11.15
N GLY A 164 -12.62 1.45 -12.41
CA GLY A 164 -12.31 2.30 -13.56
C GLY A 164 -13.05 3.63 -13.51
N GLN A 165 -14.37 3.59 -13.28
CA GLN A 165 -15.17 4.81 -13.09
C GLN A 165 -14.75 5.59 -11.84
N TYR A 166 -14.50 4.89 -10.73
CA TYR A 166 -14.17 5.47 -9.44
C TYR A 166 -12.82 6.21 -9.46
N LEU A 167 -11.80 5.63 -10.11
CA LEU A 167 -10.46 6.22 -10.25
C LEU A 167 -10.35 7.14 -11.49
N GLY A 168 -11.31 7.07 -12.41
CA GLY A 168 -11.35 7.86 -13.64
C GLY A 168 -10.36 7.36 -14.71
N ILE A 169 -10.24 6.05 -14.87
CA ILE A 169 -9.37 5.35 -15.84
C ILE A 169 -10.15 4.42 -16.77
#